data_AF-A0A4U8UFP6-F1
#
_entry.id   AF-A0A4U8UFP6-F1
#
_cell.length_a   1.000
_cell.length_b   1.000
_cell.length_c   1.000
_cell.angle_alpha   90.00
_cell.angle_beta   90.00
_cell.angle_gamma   90.00
#
_symmetry.space_group_name_H-M   'P 1'
#
loop_
_entity.id
_entity.type
_entity.pdbx_description
1 polymer ?
#
loop_
_entity_poly.entity_id
_entity_poly.type
_entity_poly.pdbx_seq_one_letter_code
_entity_poly.pdbx_strand_id
1 'polypeptide(L)'
;MRTSKVTREWGIENFANLAIMLLDFQEDLEIFLSGTQTEKKYCQKIYTSLPPNYHLRIHNVCGLYPLDELPYFLKSLDCFITGDTGPMHLCGALEIPSIALFLGGAQPKLSGILQDRAIHKEIEQQSPITPHQVFEAWKSLNHSS
;
A
#
# COMPACT_ATOMS: atom_id res chain seq x y z
N MET A 1 -5.09 6.01 0.07
CA MET A 1 -4.64 5.96 -1.34
C MET A 1 -4.90 7.26 -2.07
N ARG A 2 -5.92 8.01 -1.63
CA ARG A 2 -6.22 9.37 -2.07
C ARG A 2 -5.90 10.39 -1.01
N THR A 3 -5.74 11.63 -1.45
CA THR A 3 -5.51 12.78 -0.58
C THR A 3 -6.05 14.03 -1.26
N SER A 4 -6.23 15.11 -0.51
CA SER A 4 -6.74 16.38 -1.05
C SER A 4 -5.83 17.00 -2.11
N LYS A 5 -4.57 16.54 -2.21
CA LYS A 5 -3.58 16.98 -3.21
C LYS A 5 -3.27 15.84 -4.18
N VAL A 6 -3.65 15.99 -5.45
CA VAL A 6 -3.39 14.98 -6.51
C VAL A 6 -1.92 14.62 -6.62
N THR A 7 -1.00 15.57 -6.38
CA THR A 7 0.45 15.33 -6.39
C THR A 7 0.94 14.35 -5.31
N ARG A 8 0.10 14.06 -4.32
CA ARG A 8 0.38 13.09 -3.24
C ARG A 8 -0.36 11.77 -3.45
N GLU A 9 -1.01 11.56 -4.59
CA GLU A 9 -1.60 10.28 -4.99
C GLU A 9 -0.61 9.51 -5.89
N TRP A 10 -0.46 8.20 -5.66
CA TRP A 10 0.45 7.39 -6.49
C TRP A 10 -0.14 7.07 -7.86
N GLY A 11 -1.47 6.97 -7.94
CA GLY A 11 -2.21 6.75 -9.19
C GLY A 11 -2.68 5.30 -9.37
N ILE A 12 -3.85 5.16 -10.02
CA ILE A 12 -4.52 3.88 -10.25
C ILE A 12 -3.64 2.92 -11.04
N GLU A 13 -3.02 3.41 -12.13
CA GLU A 13 -2.17 2.60 -13.00
C GLU A 13 -0.95 2.05 -12.26
N ASN A 14 -0.35 2.85 -11.36
CA ASN A 14 0.79 2.39 -10.57
C ASN A 14 0.39 1.28 -9.60
N PHE A 15 -0.74 1.42 -8.90
CA PHE A 15 -1.27 0.35 -8.05
C PHE A 15 -1.65 -0.90 -8.84
N ALA A 16 -2.24 -0.75 -10.02
CA ALA A 16 -2.61 -1.88 -10.88
C ALA A 16 -1.37 -2.64 -11.38
N ASN A 17 -0.37 -1.91 -11.89
CA ASN A 17 0.89 -2.52 -12.34
C ASN A 17 1.63 -3.21 -11.20
N LEU A 18 1.65 -2.62 -10.01
CA LEU A 18 2.23 -3.26 -8.83
C LEU A 18 1.50 -4.55 -8.48
N ALA A 19 0.16 -4.53 -8.45
CA ALA A 19 -0.64 -5.71 -8.14
C ALA A 19 -0.36 -6.86 -9.13
N ILE A 20 -0.24 -6.57 -10.43
CA ILE A 20 0.15 -7.58 -11.44
C ILE A 20 1.53 -8.16 -11.11
N MET A 21 2.54 -7.31 -10.88
CA MET A 21 3.90 -7.77 -10.57
C MET A 21 3.96 -8.67 -9.34
N LEU A 22 3.19 -8.32 -8.30
CA LEU A 22 3.11 -9.10 -7.06
C LEU A 22 2.42 -10.45 -7.28
N LEU A 23 1.28 -10.45 -7.97
CA LEU A 23 0.47 -11.65 -8.22
C LEU A 23 1.10 -12.62 -9.24
N ASP A 24 1.97 -12.12 -10.12
CA ASP A 24 2.80 -12.93 -11.02
C ASP A 24 3.99 -13.55 -10.29
N PHE A 25 4.50 -12.88 -9.26
CA PHE A 25 5.66 -13.34 -8.51
C PHE A 25 5.32 -14.41 -7.47
N GLN A 26 4.14 -14.33 -6.84
CA GLN A 26 3.70 -15.26 -5.80
C GLN A 26 2.27 -15.76 -6.07
N GLU A 27 2.12 -17.07 -6.26
CA GLU A 27 0.85 -17.70 -6.63
C GLU A 27 -0.21 -17.57 -5.52
N ASP A 28 0.18 -17.80 -4.27
CA ASP A 28 -0.72 -17.78 -3.09
C ASP A 28 -0.92 -16.37 -2.49
N LEU A 29 -0.45 -15.31 -3.17
CA LEU A 29 -0.62 -13.95 -2.68
C LEU A 29 -2.06 -13.46 -2.90
N GLU A 30 -2.66 -12.91 -1.84
CA GLU A 30 -3.92 -12.17 -1.91
C GLU A 30 -3.70 -10.66 -1.70
N ILE A 31 -4.45 -9.83 -2.42
CA ILE A 31 -4.38 -8.37 -2.33
C ILE A 31 -5.68 -7.80 -1.81
N PHE A 32 -5.62 -7.04 -0.73
CA PHE A 32 -6.76 -6.34 -0.14
C PHE A 32 -6.69 -4.85 -0.47
N LEU A 33 -7.58 -4.37 -1.34
CA LEU A 33 -7.72 -2.95 -1.62
C LEU A 33 -8.54 -2.32 -0.49
N SER A 34 -7.89 -1.47 0.31
CA SER A 34 -8.48 -0.81 1.47
C SER A 34 -8.47 0.71 1.33
N GLY A 35 -9.34 1.37 2.10
CA GLY A 35 -9.56 2.81 2.02
C GLY A 35 -10.88 3.18 2.67
N THR A 36 -11.13 4.48 2.75
CA THR A 36 -12.38 5.02 3.31
C THR A 36 -13.57 4.81 2.38
N GLN A 37 -14.78 5.03 2.89
CA GLN A 37 -16.01 4.94 2.10
C GLN A 37 -16.00 5.85 0.85
N THR A 38 -15.36 7.01 0.93
CA THR A 38 -15.24 7.96 -0.20
C THR A 38 -14.20 7.50 -1.24
N GLU A 39 -13.28 6.61 -0.88
CA GLU A 39 -12.29 6.01 -1.77
C GLU A 39 -12.81 4.76 -2.49
N LYS A 40 -14.00 4.25 -2.18
CA LYS A 40 -14.57 3.02 -2.79
C LYS A 40 -14.54 3.03 -4.32
N LYS A 41 -14.89 4.17 -4.94
CA LYS A 41 -14.82 4.32 -6.41
C LYS A 41 -13.40 4.26 -6.95
N TYR A 42 -12.41 4.72 -6.18
CA TYR A 42 -11.00 4.67 -6.57
C TYR A 42 -10.46 3.24 -6.49
N CYS A 43 -10.75 2.53 -5.39
CA CYS A 43 -10.40 1.11 -5.26
C CYS A 43 -11.05 0.25 -6.34
N GLN A 44 -12.32 0.55 -6.67
CA GLN A 44 -13.02 -0.16 -7.74
C GLN A 44 -12.33 0.06 -9.10
N LYS A 45 -11.79 1.25 -9.37
CA LYS A 45 -11.05 1.51 -10.61
C LYS A 45 -9.78 0.68 -10.69
N ILE A 46 -9.03 0.55 -9.59
CA ILE A 46 -7.85 -0.32 -9.51
C ILE A 46 -8.26 -1.76 -9.81
N TYR A 47 -9.29 -2.27 -9.13
CA TYR A 47 -9.81 -3.61 -9.36
C TYR A 47 -10.18 -3.85 -10.83
N THR A 48 -10.93 -2.93 -11.44
CA THR A 48 -11.38 -3.07 -12.83
C THR A 48 -10.27 -2.89 -13.87
N SER A 49 -9.14 -2.28 -13.51
CA SER A 49 -7.97 -2.18 -14.41
C SER A 49 -7.13 -3.45 -14.44
N LEU A 50 -7.40 -4.42 -13.55
CA LEU A 50 -6.64 -5.66 -13.47
C LEU A 50 -7.24 -6.74 -14.39
N PRO A 51 -6.40 -7.57 -15.04
CA PRO A 51 -6.86 -8.68 -15.86
C PRO A 51 -7.76 -9.66 -15.08
N PRO A 52 -8.83 -10.22 -15.70
CA PRO A 52 -9.81 -11.06 -15.00
C PRO A 52 -9.23 -12.29 -14.29
N ASN A 53 -8.12 -12.84 -14.76
CA ASN A 53 -7.46 -14.00 -14.15
C ASN A 53 -6.92 -13.69 -12.73
N TYR A 54 -6.73 -12.43 -12.37
CA TYR A 54 -6.29 -12.03 -11.03
C TYR A 54 -7.45 -11.79 -10.05
N HIS A 55 -8.69 -11.65 -10.54
CA HIS A 55 -9.82 -11.17 -9.73
C HIS A 55 -10.15 -12.06 -8.53
N LEU A 56 -9.85 -13.36 -8.59
CA LEU A 56 -10.06 -14.29 -7.47
C LEU A 56 -9.12 -14.03 -6.29
N ARG A 57 -7.98 -13.35 -6.52
CA ARG A 57 -6.95 -13.05 -5.51
C ARG A 57 -6.94 -11.59 -5.08
N ILE A 58 -7.97 -10.81 -5.45
CA ILE A 58 -8.06 -9.39 -5.14
C ILE A 58 -9.40 -9.09 -4.48
N HIS A 59 -9.34 -8.54 -3.27
CA HIS A 59 -10.50 -8.26 -2.44
C HIS A 59 -10.64 -6.75 -2.25
N ASN A 60 -11.72 -6.17 -2.78
CA ASN A 60 -12.03 -4.77 -2.53
C ASN A 60 -12.77 -4.61 -1.20
N VAL A 61 -12.02 -4.27 -0.15
CA VAL A 61 -12.51 -4.05 1.22
C VAL A 61 -12.67 -2.56 1.57
N CYS A 62 -12.64 -1.67 0.56
CA CYS A 62 -12.76 -0.23 0.79
C CYS A 62 -14.11 0.16 1.40
N GLY A 63 -14.03 0.90 2.51
CA GLY A 63 -15.18 1.32 3.31
C GLY A 63 -15.75 0.24 4.22
N LEU A 64 -15.15 -0.96 4.31
CA LEU A 64 -15.63 -2.01 5.21
C LEU A 64 -15.19 -1.79 6.65
N TYR A 65 -13.98 -1.29 6.88
CA TYR A 65 -13.42 -1.12 8.22
C TYR A 65 -13.53 0.32 8.70
N PRO A 66 -14.29 0.61 9.77
CA PRO A 66 -14.19 1.87 10.49
C PRO A 66 -12.83 2.01 11.19
N LEU A 67 -12.52 3.21 11.69
CA LEU A 67 -11.19 3.54 12.22
C LEU A 67 -10.76 2.69 13.42
N ASP A 68 -11.71 2.31 14.27
CA ASP A 68 -11.53 1.44 15.43
C ASP A 68 -11.32 -0.04 15.06
N GLU A 69 -11.81 -0.47 13.89
CA GLU A 69 -11.58 -1.84 13.38
C GLU A 69 -10.33 -1.95 12.49
N LEU A 70 -9.86 -0.84 11.91
CA LEU A 70 -8.70 -0.81 11.03
C LEU A 70 -7.45 -1.48 11.63
N PRO A 71 -7.09 -1.30 12.93
CA PRO A 71 -5.99 -2.03 13.55
C PRO A 71 -6.09 -3.55 13.44
N TYR A 72 -7.29 -4.12 13.56
CA TYR A 72 -7.50 -5.57 13.50
C TYR A 72 -7.30 -6.10 12.08
N PHE A 73 -7.82 -5.36 11.09
CA PHE A 73 -7.56 -5.67 9.69
C PHE A 73 -6.06 -5.55 9.35
N LEU A 74 -5.40 -4.47 9.77
CA LEU A 74 -3.97 -4.31 9.48
C LEU A 74 -3.14 -5.45 10.08
N LYS A 75 -3.48 -5.92 11.30
CA LYS A 75 -2.79 -7.05 11.96
C LYS A 75 -2.92 -8.38 11.24
N SER A 76 -3.89 -8.55 10.34
CA SER A 76 -4.03 -9.77 9.53
C SER A 76 -3.24 -9.71 8.23
N LEU A 77 -2.47 -8.64 7.97
CA LEU A 77 -1.69 -8.48 6.75
C LEU A 77 -0.22 -8.82 6.99
N ASP A 78 0.40 -9.48 6.01
CA ASP A 78 1.85 -9.69 6.00
C ASP A 78 2.61 -8.40 5.68
N CYS A 79 2.02 -7.52 4.86
CA CYS A 79 2.60 -6.23 4.51
C CYS A 79 1.51 -5.22 4.10
N PHE A 80 1.67 -3.96 4.52
CA PHE A 80 0.77 -2.86 4.13
C PHE A 80 1.47 -1.81 3.27
N ILE A 81 0.98 -1.58 2.05
CA ILE A 81 1.52 -0.57 1.12
C ILE A 81 0.60 0.65 1.13
N THR A 82 1.15 1.81 1.49
CA THR A 82 0.35 3.01 1.73
C THR A 82 1.09 4.30 1.35
N GLY A 83 0.36 5.40 1.19
CA GLY A 83 0.97 6.73 1.19
C GLY A 83 1.25 7.23 2.61
N ASP A 84 1.87 8.39 2.73
CA ASP A 84 2.23 9.06 3.99
C ASP A 84 1.00 9.64 4.74
N THR A 85 0.14 8.74 5.23
CA THR A 85 -1.16 9.05 5.83
C THR A 85 -1.37 8.31 7.16
N GLY A 86 -2.42 8.64 7.91
CA GLY A 86 -2.71 8.06 9.23
C GLY A 86 -2.52 6.54 9.37
N PRO A 87 -3.00 5.69 8.44
CA PRO A 87 -2.79 4.24 8.49
C PRO A 87 -1.31 3.79 8.50
N MET A 88 -0.39 4.59 7.96
CA MET A 88 1.06 4.33 8.05
C MET A 88 1.52 4.32 9.52
N HIS A 89 1.09 5.30 10.32
CA HIS A 89 1.49 5.37 11.73
C HIS A 89 0.91 4.22 12.55
N LEU A 90 -0.28 3.72 12.19
CA LEU A 90 -0.83 2.50 12.81
C LEU A 90 0.07 1.30 12.56
N CYS A 91 0.65 1.17 11.35
CA CYS A 91 1.59 0.08 11.07
C CYS A 91 2.83 0.17 11.99
N GLY A 92 3.38 1.38 12.17
CA GLY A 92 4.50 1.61 13.10
C GLY A 92 4.19 1.36 14.57
N ALA A 93 2.94 1.56 15.00
CA ALA A 93 2.50 1.31 16.37
C ALA A 93 2.16 -0.17 16.64
N LEU A 94 1.84 -0.92 15.58
CA LEU A 94 1.38 -2.31 15.66
C LEU A 94 2.43 -3.30 15.15
N GLU A 95 3.63 -2.82 14.81
CA GLU A 95 4.74 -3.62 14.26
C GLU A 95 4.35 -4.41 13.00
N ILE A 96 3.53 -3.79 12.15
CA ILE A 96 3.04 -4.40 10.91
C ILE A 96 3.99 -4.00 9.78
N PRO A 97 4.60 -4.96 9.04
CA PRO A 97 5.48 -4.63 7.93
C PRO A 97 4.79 -3.71 6.94
N SER A 98 5.48 -2.67 6.48
CA SER A 98 4.85 -1.64 5.67
C SER A 98 5.80 -1.00 4.68
N ILE A 99 5.25 -0.57 3.55
CA ILE A 99 5.94 0.27 2.57
C ILE A 99 5.17 1.58 2.44
N ALA A 100 5.78 2.67 2.88
CA ALA A 100 5.21 4.00 2.84
C ALA A 100 5.77 4.82 1.67
N LEU A 101 4.88 5.36 0.84
CA LEU A 101 5.20 6.20 -0.31
C LEU A 101 5.05 7.68 0.08
N PHE A 102 6.16 8.40 0.11
CA PHE A 102 6.19 9.83 0.40
C PHE A 102 6.21 10.62 -0.90
N LEU A 103 5.05 11.15 -1.28
CA LEU A 103 4.80 11.81 -2.56
C LEU A 103 4.61 13.32 -2.40
N GLY A 104 4.81 14.07 -3.49
CA GLY A 104 4.48 15.48 -3.58
C GLY A 104 5.26 16.39 -2.62
N GLY A 105 6.54 16.06 -2.38
CA GLY A 105 7.43 16.80 -1.48
C GLY A 105 7.30 16.42 0.00
N ALA A 106 6.54 15.37 0.32
CA ALA A 106 6.54 14.78 1.65
C ALA A 106 7.89 14.15 1.97
N GLN A 107 8.33 14.24 3.23
CA GLN A 107 9.65 13.76 3.66
C GLN A 107 9.52 12.78 4.83
N PRO A 108 10.06 11.55 4.71
CA PRO A 108 10.05 10.57 5.79
C PRO A 108 10.73 11.09 7.06
N LYS A 109 11.76 11.93 6.93
CA LYS A 109 12.44 12.54 8.08
C LYS A 109 11.51 13.37 8.98
N LEU A 110 10.41 13.91 8.43
CA LEU A 110 9.48 14.78 9.15
C LEU A 110 8.29 14.00 9.74
N SER A 111 7.80 12.98 9.05
CA SER A 111 6.56 12.29 9.42
C SER A 111 6.58 10.77 9.19
N GLY A 112 7.77 10.19 9.03
CA GLY A 112 7.96 8.74 8.88
C GLY A 112 7.86 7.95 10.18
N ILE A 113 8.00 6.64 10.04
CA ILE A 113 8.10 5.70 11.16
C ILE A 113 9.58 5.68 11.57
N LEU A 114 9.87 6.16 12.79
CA LEU A 114 11.25 6.31 13.25
C LEU A 114 11.87 4.98 13.71
N GLN A 115 11.04 4.06 14.18
CA GLN A 115 11.40 2.73 14.68
C GLN A 115 11.38 1.66 13.59
N ASP A 116 12.02 0.52 13.87
CA ASP A 116 11.87 -0.76 13.16
C ASP A 116 11.95 -0.72 11.63
N ARG A 117 12.97 -0.02 11.11
CA ARG A 117 13.28 0.08 9.67
C ARG A 117 13.54 -1.26 8.97
N ALA A 118 13.71 -2.34 9.74
CA ALA A 118 13.75 -3.69 9.22
C ALA A 118 12.43 -4.04 8.50
N ILE A 119 11.30 -3.69 9.13
CA ILE A 119 9.94 -4.02 8.65
C ILE A 119 9.20 -2.82 8.05
N HIS A 120 9.64 -1.59 8.34
CA HIS A 120 9.08 -0.38 7.74
C HIS A 120 10.02 0.20 6.67
N LYS A 121 9.63 0.09 5.40
CA LYS A 121 10.32 0.72 4.27
C LYS A 121 9.62 2.02 3.90
N GLU A 122 10.41 3.04 3.57
CA GLU A 122 9.93 4.36 3.20
C GLU A 122 10.57 4.75 1.86
N ILE A 123 9.76 5.15 0.90
CA ILE A 123 10.23 5.57 -0.43
C ILE A 123 9.87 7.04 -0.61
N GLU A 124 10.89 7.90 -0.58
CA GLU A 124 10.76 9.35 -0.83
C GLU A 124 10.82 9.64 -2.33
N GLN A 125 9.85 10.41 -2.82
CA GLN A 125 9.77 10.81 -4.22
C GLN A 125 10.84 11.86 -4.56
N GLN A 126 11.99 11.41 -5.07
CA GLN A 126 12.98 12.27 -5.74
C GLN A 126 12.70 12.37 -7.27
N SER A 127 12.14 11.30 -7.82
CA SER A 127 11.61 11.14 -9.17
C SER A 127 10.30 10.36 -9.07
N PRO A 128 9.49 10.23 -10.14
CA PRO A 128 8.28 9.40 -10.10
C PRO A 128 8.57 8.02 -9.53
N ILE A 129 7.91 7.65 -8.43
CA ILE A 129 8.04 6.34 -7.81
C ILE A 129 7.38 5.33 -8.75
N THR A 130 8.14 4.33 -9.18
CA THR A 130 7.67 3.32 -10.13
C THR A 130 7.13 2.07 -9.40
N PRO A 131 6.21 1.31 -10.01
CA PRO A 131 5.76 0.03 -9.46
C PRO A 131 6.92 -0.93 -9.16
N HIS A 132 7.94 -0.95 -10.02
CA HIS A 132 9.11 -1.81 -9.82
C HIS A 132 9.91 -1.45 -8.55
N GLN A 133 10.07 -0.17 -8.22
CA GLN A 133 10.72 0.23 -6.97
C GLN A 133 9.96 -0.27 -5.73
N VAL A 134 8.63 -0.19 -5.75
CA VAL A 134 7.79 -0.69 -4.64
C VAL A 134 7.84 -2.22 -4.56
N PHE A 135 7.84 -2.89 -5.71
CA PHE A 135 7.98 -4.35 -5.79
C PHE A 135 9.31 -4.83 -5.20
N GLU A 136 10.44 -4.20 -5.52
CA GLU A 136 11.74 -4.56 -4.94
C GLU A 136 11.79 -4.31 -3.42
N ALA A 137 11.17 -3.22 -2.94
CA ALA A 137 11.01 -2.98 -1.51
C ALA A 137 10.18 -4.09 -0.85
N TRP A 138 9.08 -4.52 -1.47
CA TRP A 138 8.23 -5.62 -0.98
C TRP A 138 8.98 -6.95 -0.96
N LYS A 139 9.76 -7.27 -1.99
CA LYS A 139 10.61 -8.47 -1.99
C LYS A 139 11.61 -8.46 -0.84
N SER A 140 12.25 -7.31 -0.58
CA SER A 140 13.23 -7.21 0.51
C SER A 140 12.61 -7.46 1.89
N LEU A 141 11.32 -7.14 2.07
CA LEU A 141 10.59 -7.39 3.31
C LEU A 141 10.20 -8.86 3.48
N ASN A 142 9.71 -9.50 2.41
CA ASN A 142 9.09 -10.82 2.51
C ASN A 142 10.05 -12.00 2.20
N HIS A 143 11.23 -11.71 1.63
CA HIS A 143 12.20 -12.72 1.22
C HIS A 143 13.63 -12.41 1.69
N SER A 144 13.77 -11.73 2.84
CA SER A 144 15.05 -11.65 3.54
C SER A 144 15.50 -13.08 3.89
N SER A 145 16.51 -13.56 3.17
CA SER A 145 17.18 -14.85 3.42
C SER A 145 17.93 -14.84 4.76
#